data_AF-A0A945KN28-F1
#
_entry.id   AF-A0A945KN28-F1
#
_cell.length_a   1.000
_cell.length_b   1.000
_cell.length_c   1.000
_cell.angle_alpha   90.00
_cell.angle_beta   90.00
_cell.angle_gamma   90.00
#
_symmetry.space_group_name_H-M   'P 1'
#
loop_
_entity.id
_entity.type
_entity.pdbx_description
1 polymer ?
#
loop_
_entity_poly.entity_id
_entity_poly.type
_entity_poly.pdbx_seq_one_letter_code
_entity_poly.pdbx_strand_id
1 'polypeptide(L)'
;MHDIVNAGLERRGLEDLAFDEKIEKQFENSTPTFLVSYEMVVAADHDDALDHCRSHADLIFQILGLDRGQMPREFASMVIEHGSNQLWYLYQMPGYRGNLASDFNPVSTANRIERLLPKLMADPFSRLLIKTYAEATAEMDYGFSLIRYWSVMELVADKNIANRGAPLAHPDGTPILNRKGNPETTNSKLGRVYAYILANNAFKSHGTYTENGSQKSYMVGRDPSDPAYTPATELIPLWDLVRAVYAIRNAVAHEGQFDLDQAMTGDAYQMLAARLKKSSNPDPLRFIKQQAQLVLWREV
;
A
#
# COMPACT_ATOMS: atom_id res chain seq x y z
N MET A 1 24.63 -15.34 -11.92
CA MET A 1 23.87 -14.65 -10.84
C MET A 1 23.67 -15.52 -9.59
N HIS A 2 23.58 -16.85 -9.74
CA HIS A 2 24.13 -17.77 -8.73
C HIS A 2 25.52 -17.29 -8.29
N ASP A 3 26.30 -16.66 -9.18
CA ASP A 3 27.53 -15.93 -8.86
C ASP A 3 27.45 -14.96 -7.68
N ILE A 4 26.32 -14.35 -7.33
CA ILE A 4 26.25 -13.49 -6.13
C ILE A 4 26.20 -14.36 -4.87
N VAL A 5 25.44 -15.45 -4.92
CA VAL A 5 25.35 -16.44 -3.83
C VAL A 5 26.68 -17.19 -3.71
N ASN A 6 27.18 -17.73 -4.82
CA ASN A 6 28.43 -18.46 -4.96
C ASN A 6 29.64 -17.56 -4.71
N ALA A 7 29.70 -16.29 -5.16
CA ALA A 7 30.77 -15.38 -4.72
C ALA A 7 30.67 -15.04 -3.23
N GLY A 8 29.47 -15.05 -2.64
CA GLY A 8 29.28 -14.96 -1.19
C GLY A 8 29.86 -16.17 -0.46
N LEU A 9 29.65 -17.38 -1.00
CA LEU A 9 30.20 -18.64 -0.51
C LEU A 9 31.72 -18.72 -0.70
N GLU A 10 32.23 -18.36 -1.88
CA GLU A 10 33.64 -18.30 -2.24
C GLU A 10 34.41 -17.35 -1.32
N ARG A 11 33.87 -16.14 -1.06
CA ARG A 11 34.46 -15.20 -0.08
C ARG A 11 34.56 -15.78 1.34
N ARG A 12 33.76 -16.81 1.65
CA ARG A 12 33.75 -17.51 2.94
C ARG A 12 34.46 -18.88 2.87
N GLY A 13 35.09 -19.21 1.73
CA GLY A 13 35.82 -20.46 1.53
C GLY A 13 34.94 -21.70 1.43
N LEU A 14 33.69 -21.55 1.00
CA LEU A 14 32.71 -22.64 0.86
C LEU A 14 32.54 -23.05 -0.60
N GLU A 15 32.12 -24.30 -0.81
CA GLU A 15 31.80 -24.83 -2.13
C GLU A 15 30.56 -24.16 -2.72
N ASP A 16 30.56 -24.01 -4.05
CA ASP A 16 29.45 -23.47 -4.81
C ASP A 16 28.20 -24.33 -4.67
N LEU A 17 27.04 -23.66 -4.62
CA LEU A 17 25.77 -24.35 -4.71
C LEU A 17 25.51 -24.71 -6.17
N ALA A 18 25.27 -26.00 -6.44
CA ALA A 18 24.88 -26.48 -7.75
C ALA A 18 23.39 -26.17 -7.99
N PHE A 19 23.12 -25.17 -8.82
CA PHE A 19 21.77 -24.83 -9.26
C PHE A 19 21.40 -25.68 -10.48
N ASP A 20 20.17 -26.21 -10.53
CA ASP A 20 19.68 -26.83 -11.75
C ASP A 20 19.31 -25.76 -12.80
N GLU A 21 19.24 -26.15 -14.08
CA GLU A 21 18.96 -25.25 -15.21
C GLU A 21 17.61 -24.52 -15.09
N LYS A 22 16.65 -25.11 -14.36
CA LYS A 22 15.34 -24.51 -14.10
C LYS A 22 15.46 -23.41 -13.05
N ILE A 23 16.23 -23.61 -12.01
CA ILE A 23 16.53 -22.60 -10.98
C ILE A 23 17.35 -21.47 -11.61
N GLU A 24 18.34 -21.76 -12.45
CA GLU A 24 19.13 -20.72 -13.15
C GLU A 24 18.26 -19.79 -14.00
N LYS A 25 17.41 -20.34 -14.87
CA LYS A 25 16.46 -19.53 -15.67
C LYS A 25 15.51 -18.72 -14.78
N GLN A 26 15.22 -19.19 -13.57
CA GLN A 26 14.37 -18.46 -12.63
C GLN A 26 15.12 -17.30 -11.95
N PHE A 27 16.39 -17.48 -11.62
CA PHE A 27 17.27 -16.40 -11.15
C PHE A 27 17.39 -15.28 -12.19
N GLU A 28 17.56 -15.64 -13.46
CA GLU A 28 17.61 -14.67 -14.56
C GLU A 28 16.32 -13.84 -14.69
N ASN A 29 15.17 -14.46 -14.43
CA ASN A 29 13.87 -13.79 -14.50
C ASN A 29 13.49 -12.98 -13.25
N SER A 30 14.21 -13.15 -12.13
CA SER A 30 13.87 -12.53 -10.83
C SER A 30 14.63 -11.25 -10.54
N THR A 31 15.21 -10.63 -11.57
CA THR A 31 15.92 -9.35 -11.45
C THR A 31 14.95 -8.22 -11.11
N PRO A 32 15.37 -7.20 -10.34
CA PRO A 32 16.65 -7.04 -9.65
C PRO A 32 16.67 -7.69 -8.26
N THR A 33 17.86 -8.15 -7.85
CA THR A 33 18.09 -8.91 -6.60
C THR A 33 18.69 -8.03 -5.50
N PHE A 34 18.27 -8.26 -4.25
CA PHE A 34 18.81 -7.58 -3.06
C PHE A 34 19.27 -8.62 -2.03
N LEU A 35 20.38 -8.36 -1.34
CA LEU A 35 20.97 -9.23 -0.32
C LEU A 35 21.00 -8.52 1.04
N VAL A 36 20.49 -9.19 2.07
CA VAL A 36 20.69 -8.80 3.47
C VAL A 36 21.67 -9.79 4.08
N SER A 37 22.87 -9.33 4.41
CA SER A 37 23.90 -10.15 5.05
C SER A 37 24.04 -9.77 6.53
N TYR A 38 24.06 -10.79 7.38
CA TYR A 38 24.37 -10.66 8.80
C TYR A 38 25.78 -11.19 9.05
N GLU A 39 26.58 -10.47 9.83
CA GLU A 39 27.96 -10.88 10.15
C GLU A 39 27.99 -11.99 11.21
N MET A 40 27.20 -11.83 12.28
CA MET A 40 27.13 -12.78 13.37
C MET A 40 25.71 -12.80 13.94
N VAL A 41 25.15 -14.01 14.10
CA VAL A 41 23.83 -14.26 14.69
C VAL A 41 24.01 -15.33 15.74
N VAL A 42 23.54 -15.08 16.96
CA VAL A 42 23.57 -16.05 18.06
C VAL A 42 22.14 -16.53 18.28
N ALA A 43 21.93 -17.83 18.10
CA ALA A 43 20.63 -18.49 18.20
C ALA A 43 20.80 -19.87 18.85
N ALA A 44 19.69 -20.53 19.22
CA ALA A 44 19.75 -21.88 19.80
C ALA A 44 20.15 -22.93 18.75
N ASP A 45 19.70 -22.75 17.51
CA ASP A 45 20.02 -23.58 16.35
C ASP A 45 19.93 -22.78 15.03
N HIS A 46 20.11 -23.48 13.90
CA HIS A 46 20.09 -22.87 12.57
C HIS A 46 18.67 -22.44 12.13
N ASP A 47 17.62 -23.11 12.61
CA ASP A 47 16.23 -22.77 12.29
C ASP A 47 15.84 -21.45 12.98
N ASP A 48 16.17 -21.31 14.26
CA ASP A 48 15.99 -20.05 15.00
C ASP A 48 16.77 -18.89 14.37
N ALA A 49 18.01 -19.15 13.91
CA ALA A 49 18.82 -18.15 13.21
C ALA A 49 18.17 -17.73 11.88
N LEU A 50 17.71 -18.69 11.08
CA LEU A 50 17.02 -18.44 9.82
C LEU A 50 15.74 -17.63 10.06
N ASP A 51 14.88 -18.06 10.98
CA ASP A 51 13.62 -17.38 11.26
C ASP A 51 13.81 -15.95 11.75
N HIS A 52 14.83 -15.71 12.61
CA HIS A 52 15.20 -14.37 13.02
C HIS A 52 15.65 -13.50 11.84
N CYS A 53 16.62 -13.98 11.04
CA CYS A 53 17.16 -13.25 9.90
C CYS A 53 16.11 -12.94 8.84
N ARG A 54 15.21 -13.88 8.58
CA ARG A 54 14.10 -13.75 7.62
C ARG A 54 13.07 -12.75 8.12
N SER A 55 12.67 -12.84 9.40
CA SER A 55 11.75 -11.89 10.01
C SER A 55 12.32 -10.46 10.00
N HIS A 56 13.61 -10.31 10.27
CA HIS A 56 14.28 -9.02 10.23
C HIS A 56 14.44 -8.50 8.79
N ALA A 57 14.77 -9.36 7.82
CA ALA A 57 14.84 -8.99 6.41
C ALA A 57 13.47 -8.58 5.84
N ASP A 58 12.37 -9.23 6.25
CA ASP A 58 11.01 -8.86 5.86
C ASP A 58 10.67 -7.41 6.27
N LEU A 59 11.11 -6.96 7.45
CA LEU A 59 10.94 -5.55 7.86
C LEU A 59 11.71 -4.60 6.93
N ILE A 60 12.91 -4.98 6.51
CA ILE A 60 13.68 -4.18 5.54
C ILE A 60 12.94 -4.14 4.20
N PHE A 61 12.42 -5.27 3.71
CA PHE A 61 11.66 -5.34 2.46
C PHE A 61 10.42 -4.45 2.50
N GLN A 62 9.68 -4.47 3.60
CA GLN A 62 8.56 -3.59 3.86
C GLN A 62 8.95 -2.11 3.78
N ILE A 63 10.08 -1.71 4.38
CA ILE A 63 10.59 -0.32 4.30
C ILE A 63 10.94 0.07 2.86
N LEU A 64 11.58 -0.83 2.10
CA LEU A 64 11.92 -0.60 0.70
C LEU A 64 10.66 -0.45 -0.18
N GLY A 65 9.61 -1.21 0.13
CA GLY A 65 8.31 -1.16 -0.55
C GLY A 65 7.57 0.18 -0.44
N LEU A 66 7.91 1.00 0.57
CA LEU A 66 7.30 2.32 0.75
C LEU A 66 7.64 3.32 -0.35
N ASP A 67 8.88 3.27 -0.84
CA ASP A 67 9.43 4.30 -1.74
C ASP A 67 9.24 3.92 -3.21
N ARG A 68 9.50 2.65 -3.51
CA ARG A 68 9.66 2.18 -4.90
C ARG A 68 8.38 1.64 -5.49
N GLY A 69 7.32 1.59 -4.69
CA GLY A 69 6.03 1.04 -5.07
C GLY A 69 6.04 -0.48 -5.29
N GLN A 70 7.15 -1.15 -4.99
CA GLN A 70 7.30 -2.60 -5.08
C GLN A 70 8.09 -3.11 -3.89
N MET A 71 7.61 -4.19 -3.29
CA MET A 71 8.21 -4.82 -2.12
C MET A 71 9.07 -6.02 -2.57
N PRO A 72 10.35 -6.08 -2.18
CA PRO A 72 11.17 -7.27 -2.41
C PRO A 72 10.54 -8.51 -1.79
N ARG A 73 10.87 -9.68 -2.32
CA ARG A 73 10.48 -10.97 -1.75
C ARG A 73 11.70 -11.83 -1.54
N GLU A 74 11.68 -12.55 -0.42
CA GLU A 74 12.65 -13.60 -0.17
C GLU A 74 12.50 -14.69 -1.24
N PHE A 75 13.62 -15.07 -1.85
CA PHE A 75 13.70 -16.24 -2.74
C PHE A 75 14.77 -17.23 -2.29
N ALA A 76 15.73 -16.79 -1.47
CA ALA A 76 16.75 -17.64 -0.88
C ALA A 76 17.18 -17.09 0.48
N SER A 77 17.43 -18.00 1.43
CA SER A 77 18.05 -17.73 2.72
C SER A 77 19.13 -18.76 3.01
N MET A 78 20.18 -18.35 3.70
CA MET A 78 21.36 -19.18 3.93
C MET A 78 21.98 -18.86 5.29
N VAL A 79 22.34 -19.90 6.03
CA VAL A 79 23.04 -19.81 7.32
C VAL A 79 24.26 -20.72 7.27
N ILE A 80 25.37 -20.22 7.81
CA ILE A 80 26.62 -20.96 7.95
C ILE A 80 26.92 -21.00 9.45
N GLU A 81 27.07 -22.20 10.02
CA GLU A 81 27.42 -22.35 11.43
C GLU A 81 28.90 -22.04 11.65
N HIS A 82 29.16 -21.18 12.63
CA HIS A 82 30.51 -20.80 12.98
C HIS A 82 31.23 -21.96 13.68
N GLY A 83 32.30 -22.46 13.04
CA GLY A 83 33.18 -23.49 13.59
C GLY A 83 33.08 -24.84 12.88
N SER A 84 31.87 -25.29 12.55
CA SER A 84 31.65 -26.50 11.75
C SER A 84 31.68 -26.24 10.24
N ASN A 85 31.47 -24.97 9.82
CA ASN A 85 31.27 -24.55 8.44
C ASN A 85 30.12 -25.30 7.73
N GLN A 86 29.19 -25.89 8.49
CA GLN A 86 27.99 -26.47 7.92
C GLN A 86 27.10 -25.36 7.34
N LEU A 87 26.50 -25.68 6.18
CA LEU A 87 25.70 -24.77 5.38
C LEU A 87 24.26 -25.27 5.33
N TRP A 88 23.33 -24.41 5.74
CA TRP A 88 21.90 -24.63 5.56
C TRP A 88 21.34 -23.55 4.66
N TYR A 89 20.44 -23.94 3.78
CA TYR A 89 19.80 -23.01 2.87
C TYR A 89 18.34 -23.38 2.64
N LEU A 90 17.54 -22.35 2.38
CA LEU A 90 16.15 -22.46 1.98
C LEU A 90 15.98 -21.72 0.65
N TYR A 91 15.37 -22.38 -0.33
CA TYR A 91 14.93 -21.74 -1.56
C TYR A 91 13.42 -21.64 -1.58
N GLN A 92 12.92 -20.43 -1.86
CA GLN A 92 11.52 -20.17 -2.12
C GLN A 92 11.38 -19.57 -3.51
N MET A 93 10.37 -20.00 -4.27
CA MET A 93 10.10 -19.44 -5.59
C MET A 93 8.94 -18.45 -5.50
N PRO A 94 9.19 -17.16 -5.21
CA PRO A 94 8.17 -16.15 -5.43
C PRO A 94 7.99 -15.99 -6.94
N GLY A 95 6.75 -16.14 -7.45
CA GLY A 95 6.48 -15.75 -8.84
C GLY A 95 6.87 -14.28 -9.08
N TYR A 96 7.41 -13.98 -10.26
CA TYR A 96 7.84 -12.62 -10.62
C TYR A 96 6.68 -11.62 -10.50
N ARG A 97 6.92 -10.49 -9.83
CA ARG A 97 5.91 -9.43 -9.60
C ARG A 97 6.41 -8.03 -9.97
N GLY A 98 7.51 -7.92 -10.71
CA GLY A 98 8.08 -6.65 -11.16
C GLY A 98 9.47 -6.36 -10.60
N ASN A 99 10.03 -5.24 -11.06
CA ASN A 99 11.38 -4.80 -10.77
C ASN A 99 11.45 -3.74 -9.65
N LEU A 100 12.14 -4.06 -8.56
CA LEU A 100 12.52 -3.06 -7.56
C LEU A 100 13.52 -2.06 -8.19
N ALA A 101 13.07 -0.86 -8.56
CA ALA A 101 13.98 0.16 -9.06
C ALA A 101 15.07 0.48 -8.02
N SER A 102 16.34 0.38 -8.40
CA SER A 102 17.43 0.81 -7.53
C SER A 102 17.27 2.30 -7.21
N ASP A 103 17.51 2.67 -5.95
CA ASP A 103 17.64 4.09 -5.62
C ASP A 103 18.87 4.64 -6.34
N PHE A 104 18.75 5.86 -6.87
CA PHE A 104 19.89 6.58 -7.44
C PHE A 104 20.86 7.02 -6.34
N ASN A 105 20.37 7.18 -5.09
CA ASN A 105 21.19 7.53 -3.95
C ASN A 105 21.13 6.44 -2.85
N PRO A 106 22.14 5.56 -2.73
CA PRO A 106 22.12 4.50 -1.73
C PRO A 106 22.04 5.03 -0.28
N VAL A 107 22.50 6.27 -0.03
CA VAL A 107 22.48 6.88 1.31
C VAL A 107 21.05 7.18 1.78
N SER A 108 20.13 7.59 0.89
CA SER A 108 18.73 7.82 1.28
C SER A 108 18.04 6.54 1.73
N THR A 109 18.35 5.43 1.07
CA THR A 109 17.82 4.12 1.43
C THR A 109 18.36 3.66 2.79
N ALA A 110 19.68 3.75 3.01
CA ALA A 110 20.31 3.37 4.29
C ALA A 110 19.75 4.18 5.47
N ASN A 111 19.74 5.52 5.35
CA ASN A 111 19.20 6.41 6.38
C ASN A 111 17.73 6.10 6.72
N ARG A 112 16.95 5.67 5.73
CA ARG A 112 15.54 5.31 5.95
C ARG A 112 15.40 3.99 6.70
N ILE A 113 16.18 2.98 6.33
CA ILE A 113 16.21 1.70 7.05
C ILE A 113 16.60 1.95 8.50
N GLU A 114 17.71 2.66 8.74
CA GLU A 114 18.18 2.99 10.09
C GLU A 114 17.12 3.73 10.92
N ARG A 115 16.37 4.65 10.30
CA ARG A 115 15.33 5.42 10.98
C ARG A 115 14.06 4.63 11.28
N LEU A 116 13.60 3.77 10.36
CA LEU A 116 12.28 3.13 10.44
C LEU A 116 12.34 1.74 11.07
N LEU A 117 13.45 1.00 10.91
CA LEU A 117 13.57 -0.36 11.37
C LEU A 117 13.38 -0.49 12.90
N PRO A 118 14.01 0.34 13.76
CA PRO A 118 13.77 0.26 15.20
C PRO A 118 12.31 0.52 15.58
N LYS A 119 11.62 1.42 14.87
CA LYS A 119 10.19 1.71 15.08
C LYS A 119 9.32 0.50 14.73
N LEU A 120 9.60 -0.14 13.60
CA LEU A 120 8.87 -1.33 13.17
C LEU A 120 9.11 -2.54 14.09
N MET A 121 10.29 -2.63 14.67
CA MET A 121 10.59 -3.64 15.69
C MET A 121 9.82 -3.39 16.98
N ALA A 122 9.69 -2.12 17.40
CA ALA A 122 9.05 -1.73 18.65
C ALA A 122 7.51 -1.64 18.60
N ASP A 123 6.92 -1.24 17.48
CA ASP A 123 5.47 -1.06 17.34
C ASP A 123 4.84 -2.04 16.31
N PRO A 124 4.11 -3.07 16.77
CA PRO A 124 3.36 -3.97 15.89
C PRO A 124 2.34 -3.25 15.01
N PHE A 125 1.78 -2.13 15.45
CA PHE A 125 0.81 -1.38 14.65
C PHE A 125 1.47 -0.68 13.46
N SER A 126 2.57 0.06 13.68
CA SER A 126 3.37 0.61 12.57
C SER A 126 3.81 -0.47 11.58
N ARG A 127 4.21 -1.65 12.08
CA ARG A 127 4.58 -2.80 11.24
C ARG A 127 3.42 -3.27 10.36
N LEU A 128 2.25 -3.49 10.96
CA LEU A 128 1.05 -3.86 10.21
C LEU A 128 0.69 -2.81 9.16
N LEU A 129 0.80 -1.52 9.51
CA LEU A 129 0.45 -0.42 8.63
C LEU A 129 1.38 -0.33 7.41
N ILE A 130 2.70 -0.35 7.64
CA ILE A 130 3.70 -0.34 6.56
C ILE A 130 3.53 -1.57 5.68
N LYS A 131 3.39 -2.77 6.26
CA LYS A 131 3.18 -3.99 5.48
C LYS A 131 1.96 -3.88 4.57
N THR A 132 0.83 -3.46 5.12
CA THR A 132 -0.43 -3.32 4.37
C THR A 132 -0.28 -2.31 3.23
N TYR A 133 0.41 -1.19 3.47
CA TYR A 133 0.67 -0.17 2.44
C TYR A 133 1.64 -0.68 1.35
N ALA A 134 2.72 -1.36 1.73
CA ALA A 134 3.70 -1.93 0.79
C ALA A 134 3.08 -3.04 -0.07
N GLU A 135 2.17 -3.84 0.49
CA GLU A 135 1.38 -4.80 -0.29
C GLU A 135 0.40 -4.10 -1.24
N ALA A 136 -0.19 -2.97 -0.83
CA ALA A 136 -1.09 -2.19 -1.68
C ALA A 136 -0.39 -1.58 -2.90
N THR A 137 0.85 -1.10 -2.72
CA THR A 137 1.65 -0.54 -3.83
C THR A 137 2.10 -1.60 -4.82
N ALA A 138 2.44 -2.80 -4.34
CA ALA A 138 2.86 -3.92 -5.17
C ALA A 138 1.69 -4.66 -5.87
N GLU A 139 0.45 -4.33 -5.55
CA GLU A 139 -0.73 -4.94 -6.16
C GLU A 139 -1.01 -4.33 -7.54
N MET A 140 -1.06 -5.18 -8.56
CA MET A 140 -1.24 -4.77 -9.95
C MET A 140 -2.72 -4.65 -10.32
N ASP A 141 -3.59 -5.44 -9.68
CA ASP A 141 -5.02 -5.34 -9.90
C ASP A 141 -5.59 -4.07 -9.23
N TYR A 142 -6.32 -3.27 -10.00
CA TYR A 142 -6.89 -2.01 -9.53
C TYR A 142 -7.80 -2.20 -8.30
N GLY A 143 -8.67 -3.22 -8.35
CA GLY A 143 -9.65 -3.49 -7.32
C GLY A 143 -8.99 -3.95 -6.02
N PHE A 144 -8.07 -4.91 -6.12
CA PHE A 144 -7.33 -5.41 -4.97
C PHE A 144 -6.40 -4.36 -4.37
N SER A 145 -5.74 -3.53 -5.20
CA SER A 145 -4.91 -2.42 -4.70
C SER A 145 -5.77 -1.42 -3.91
N LEU A 146 -6.95 -1.08 -4.43
CA LEU A 146 -7.91 -0.21 -3.75
C LEU A 146 -8.38 -0.80 -2.41
N ILE A 147 -8.70 -2.10 -2.34
CA ILE A 147 -9.05 -2.78 -1.07
C ILE A 147 -7.91 -2.65 -0.05
N ARG A 148 -6.66 -2.85 -0.48
CA ARG A 148 -5.50 -2.79 0.41
C ARG A 148 -5.25 -1.36 0.91
N TYR A 149 -5.31 -0.35 0.05
CA TYR A 149 -5.22 1.06 0.49
C TYR A 149 -6.38 1.46 1.41
N TRP A 150 -7.58 0.97 1.13
CA TRP A 150 -8.72 1.16 2.03
C TRP A 150 -8.46 0.53 3.40
N SER A 151 -7.84 -0.65 3.44
CA SER A 151 -7.49 -1.34 4.70
C SER A 151 -6.49 -0.53 5.54
N VAL A 152 -5.51 0.12 4.91
CA VAL A 152 -4.61 1.08 5.60
C VAL A 152 -5.42 2.19 6.27
N MET A 153 -6.37 2.77 5.55
CA MET A 153 -7.22 3.85 6.08
C MET A 153 -8.16 3.36 7.18
N GLU A 154 -8.74 2.17 7.05
CA GLU A 154 -9.59 1.57 8.08
C GLU A 154 -8.82 1.33 9.39
N LEU A 155 -7.62 0.76 9.31
CA LEU A 155 -6.78 0.49 10.50
C LEU A 155 -6.50 1.77 11.28
N VAL A 156 -6.14 2.84 10.59
CA VAL A 156 -5.81 4.11 11.25
C VAL A 156 -7.06 4.84 11.73
N ALA A 157 -8.15 4.80 10.96
CA ALA A 157 -9.42 5.38 11.39
C ALA A 157 -10.00 4.64 12.62
N ASP A 158 -9.86 3.32 12.70
CA ASP A 158 -10.25 2.53 13.87
C ASP A 158 -9.47 2.91 15.12
N LYS A 159 -8.16 3.15 14.98
CA LYS A 159 -7.28 3.55 16.07
C LYS A 159 -7.57 4.96 16.57
N ASN A 160 -7.85 5.89 15.66
CA ASN A 160 -7.92 7.33 15.97
C ASN A 160 -9.34 7.87 16.20
N ILE A 161 -10.39 7.23 15.67
CA ILE A 161 -11.77 7.69 15.84
C ILE A 161 -12.43 6.93 16.99
N ALA A 162 -12.26 7.45 18.22
CA ALA A 162 -12.78 6.84 19.45
C ALA A 162 -14.31 6.93 19.58
N ASN A 163 -14.89 8.07 19.18
CA ASN A 163 -16.32 8.34 19.36
C ASN A 163 -17.14 7.63 18.28
N ARG A 164 -17.57 6.40 18.56
CA ARG A 164 -18.53 5.66 17.71
C ARG A 164 -19.92 6.28 17.82
N GLY A 165 -20.63 6.34 16.68
CA GLY A 165 -21.99 6.88 16.60
C GLY A 165 -22.07 8.41 16.50
N ALA A 166 -20.94 9.11 16.45
CA ALA A 166 -20.92 10.56 16.21
C ALA A 166 -21.50 10.86 14.82
N PRO A 167 -22.43 11.84 14.69
CA PRO A 167 -23.00 12.21 13.41
C PRO A 167 -21.94 12.83 12.51
N LEU A 168 -22.02 12.54 11.21
CA LEU A 168 -21.12 13.07 10.20
C LEU A 168 -21.70 14.33 9.56
N ALA A 169 -20.83 15.28 9.25
CA ALA A 169 -21.16 16.50 8.54
C ALA A 169 -20.16 16.73 7.41
N HIS A 170 -20.60 17.44 6.37
CA HIS A 170 -19.76 18.01 5.33
C HIS A 170 -18.82 19.07 5.92
N PRO A 171 -17.76 19.48 5.19
CA PRO A 171 -16.85 20.54 5.65
C PRO A 171 -17.52 21.87 5.99
N ASP A 172 -18.67 22.17 5.38
CA ASP A 172 -19.49 23.35 5.64
C ASP A 172 -20.43 23.21 6.86
N GLY A 173 -20.38 22.06 7.54
CA GLY A 173 -21.22 21.74 8.69
C GLY A 173 -22.59 21.16 8.36
N THR A 174 -22.96 21.05 7.08
CA THR A 174 -24.24 20.44 6.69
C THR A 174 -24.25 18.94 7.01
N PRO A 175 -25.35 18.37 7.54
CA PRO A 175 -25.38 16.98 7.95
C PRO A 175 -25.34 16.03 6.75
N ILE A 176 -24.56 14.95 6.88
CA ILE A 176 -24.57 13.87 5.89
C ILE A 176 -25.67 12.89 6.25
N LEU A 177 -26.59 12.65 5.30
CA LEU A 177 -27.73 11.76 5.50
C LEU A 177 -27.60 10.47 4.68
N ASN A 178 -28.11 9.37 5.23
CA ASN A 178 -28.23 8.10 4.53
C ASN A 178 -29.50 8.06 3.67
N ARG A 179 -29.73 6.97 2.93
CA ARG A 179 -30.91 6.81 2.04
C ARG A 179 -32.26 6.93 2.75
N LYS A 180 -32.31 6.71 4.06
CA LYS A 180 -33.52 6.81 4.88
C LYS A 180 -33.72 8.22 5.46
N GLY A 181 -32.85 9.17 5.13
CA GLY A 181 -32.87 10.53 5.68
C GLY A 181 -32.29 10.64 7.10
N ASN A 182 -31.73 9.56 7.66
CA ASN A 182 -31.11 9.60 8.98
C ASN A 182 -29.63 10.02 8.88
N PRO A 183 -29.05 10.67 9.90
CA PRO A 183 -27.64 11.01 9.92
C PRO A 183 -26.74 9.79 9.71
N GLU A 184 -25.76 9.90 8.82
CA GLU A 184 -24.62 8.98 8.78
C GLU A 184 -23.76 9.19 10.03
N THR A 185 -23.12 8.12 10.50
CA THR A 185 -22.37 8.14 11.76
C THR A 185 -21.04 7.42 11.65
N THR A 186 -20.15 7.66 12.61
CA THR A 186 -18.89 6.93 12.80
C THR A 186 -19.07 5.48 13.28
N ASN A 187 -20.29 4.92 13.27
CA ASN A 187 -20.50 3.49 13.51
C ASN A 187 -20.02 2.62 12.34
N SER A 188 -20.10 3.13 11.11
CA SER A 188 -19.65 2.41 9.92
C SER A 188 -18.14 2.61 9.70
N LYS A 189 -17.50 1.66 8.98
CA LYS A 189 -16.10 1.80 8.55
C LYS A 189 -15.93 2.99 7.62
N LEU A 190 -16.82 3.12 6.64
CA LEU A 190 -16.95 4.28 5.75
C LEU A 190 -16.97 5.60 6.53
N GLY A 191 -17.83 5.69 7.54
CA GLY A 191 -17.99 6.89 8.35
C GLY A 191 -16.74 7.26 9.13
N ARG A 192 -16.02 6.27 9.68
CA ARG A 192 -14.75 6.51 10.39
C ARG A 192 -13.63 6.94 9.46
N VAL A 193 -13.49 6.30 8.31
CA VAL A 193 -12.49 6.71 7.31
C VAL A 193 -12.75 8.15 6.84
N TYR A 194 -14.01 8.49 6.56
CA TYR A 194 -14.39 9.86 6.22
C TYR A 194 -14.03 10.85 7.35
N ALA A 195 -14.46 10.57 8.58
CA ALA A 195 -14.20 11.45 9.73
C ALA A 195 -12.70 11.66 9.95
N TYR A 196 -11.92 10.59 9.79
CA TYR A 196 -10.47 10.66 9.89
C TYR A 196 -9.88 11.55 8.78
N ILE A 197 -10.24 11.33 7.50
CA ILE A 197 -9.74 12.16 6.39
C ILE A 197 -10.11 13.64 6.60
N LEU A 198 -11.35 13.91 7.01
CA LEU A 198 -11.85 15.25 7.26
C LEU A 198 -11.04 15.96 8.35
N ALA A 199 -10.83 15.30 9.50
CA ALA A 199 -10.07 15.85 10.63
C ALA A 199 -8.61 16.19 10.27
N ASN A 200 -8.04 15.45 9.30
CA ASN A 200 -6.68 15.65 8.84
C ASN A 200 -6.52 16.73 7.76
N ASN A 201 -7.63 17.26 7.22
CA ASN A 201 -7.72 18.36 6.24
C ASN A 201 -6.83 18.20 4.99
N ALA A 202 -6.48 16.97 4.62
CA ALA A 202 -5.52 16.65 3.55
C ALA A 202 -6.19 16.05 2.28
N PHE A 203 -7.45 16.38 2.06
CA PHE A 203 -8.28 15.84 0.98
C PHE A 203 -8.54 16.81 -0.19
N LYS A 204 -8.18 18.08 0.00
CA LYS A 204 -8.45 19.12 -1.00
C LYS A 204 -7.61 18.87 -2.25
N SER A 205 -8.26 18.64 -3.38
CA SER A 205 -7.60 18.48 -4.67
C SER A 205 -8.35 19.25 -5.75
N HIS A 206 -7.66 19.55 -6.85
CA HIS A 206 -8.24 20.14 -8.04
C HIS A 206 -7.52 19.55 -9.26
N GLY A 207 -8.18 19.58 -10.41
CA GLY A 207 -7.59 19.08 -11.64
C GLY A 207 -8.53 19.25 -12.82
N THR A 208 -8.19 18.59 -13.92
CA THR A 208 -9.05 18.54 -15.10
C THR A 208 -9.26 17.10 -15.55
N TYR A 209 -10.38 16.86 -16.21
CA TYR A 209 -10.71 15.59 -16.86
C TYR A 209 -11.43 15.85 -18.17
N THR A 210 -11.46 14.84 -19.05
CA THR A 210 -12.20 14.92 -20.31
C THR A 210 -13.46 14.08 -20.19
N GLU A 211 -14.62 14.69 -20.43
CA GLU A 211 -15.90 14.00 -20.50
C GLU A 211 -16.58 14.37 -21.81
N ASN A 212 -16.91 13.35 -22.61
CA ASN A 212 -17.54 13.53 -23.93
C ASN A 212 -16.79 14.53 -24.83
N GLY A 213 -15.45 14.46 -24.82
CA GLY A 213 -14.58 15.33 -25.64
C GLY A 213 -14.41 16.76 -25.11
N SER A 214 -15.07 17.13 -24.01
CA SER A 214 -14.92 18.43 -23.37
C SER A 214 -14.02 18.35 -22.14
N GLN A 215 -13.05 19.25 -22.03
CA GLN A 215 -12.24 19.39 -20.82
C GLN A 215 -13.06 20.09 -19.73
N LYS A 216 -13.15 19.46 -18.56
CA LYS A 216 -13.81 19.99 -17.37
C LYS A 216 -12.81 20.12 -16.24
N SER A 217 -12.98 21.13 -15.39
CA SER A 217 -12.27 21.25 -14.12
C SER A 217 -13.08 20.57 -13.01
N TYR A 218 -12.39 20.02 -12.02
CA TYR A 218 -13.01 19.53 -10.80
C TYR A 218 -12.29 20.05 -9.56
N MET A 219 -13.00 20.07 -8.44
CA MET A 219 -12.46 20.31 -7.11
C MET A 219 -13.06 19.35 -6.09
N VAL A 220 -12.21 18.79 -5.24
CA VAL A 220 -12.64 17.93 -4.12
C VAL A 220 -12.58 18.72 -2.83
N GLY A 221 -13.67 18.74 -2.08
CA GLY A 221 -13.69 19.29 -0.73
C GLY A 221 -13.40 20.80 -0.64
N ARG A 222 -13.76 21.53 -1.70
CA ARG A 222 -13.75 23.00 -1.80
C ARG A 222 -15.16 23.50 -2.05
N ASP A 223 -15.34 24.80 -1.96
CA ASP A 223 -16.61 25.48 -2.16
C ASP A 223 -16.47 26.59 -3.23
N PRO A 224 -17.57 27.21 -3.68
CA PRO A 224 -17.55 28.25 -4.72
C PRO A 224 -16.76 29.53 -4.37
N SER A 225 -16.33 29.71 -3.12
CA SER A 225 -15.49 30.85 -2.71
C SER A 225 -14.01 30.63 -3.03
N ASP A 226 -13.60 29.43 -3.43
CA ASP A 226 -12.22 29.14 -3.79
C ASP A 226 -11.77 29.95 -5.04
N PRO A 227 -10.60 30.60 -5.02
CA PRO A 227 -10.15 31.44 -6.13
C PRO A 227 -10.00 30.73 -7.48
N ALA A 228 -9.86 29.40 -7.48
CA ALA A 228 -9.78 28.60 -8.69
C ALA A 228 -11.16 28.09 -9.18
N TYR A 229 -12.25 28.41 -8.48
CA TYR A 229 -13.60 28.02 -8.88
C TYR A 229 -14.07 28.82 -10.10
N THR A 230 -14.71 28.12 -11.03
CA THR A 230 -15.42 28.72 -12.16
C THR A 230 -16.79 28.06 -12.26
N PRO A 231 -17.79 28.66 -12.91
CA PRO A 231 -19.09 28.02 -13.13
C PRO A 231 -19.01 26.68 -13.91
N ALA A 232 -17.88 26.41 -14.59
CA ALA A 232 -17.62 25.16 -15.28
C ALA A 232 -16.92 24.10 -14.40
N THR A 233 -16.53 24.46 -13.17
CA THR A 233 -15.84 23.56 -12.24
C THR A 233 -16.85 22.68 -11.52
N GLU A 234 -16.70 21.36 -11.65
CA GLU A 234 -17.47 20.39 -10.86
C GLU A 234 -16.95 20.36 -9.41
N LEU A 235 -17.84 20.60 -8.45
CA LEU A 235 -17.56 20.39 -7.04
C LEU A 235 -17.92 18.96 -6.65
N ILE A 236 -16.91 18.21 -6.18
CA ILE A 236 -17.07 16.83 -5.73
C ILE A 236 -16.93 16.83 -4.20
N PRO A 237 -18.02 16.57 -3.45
CA PRO A 237 -17.95 16.46 -2.00
C PRO A 237 -16.97 15.37 -1.57
N LEU A 238 -16.24 15.61 -0.48
CA LEU A 238 -15.34 14.58 0.09
C LEU A 238 -16.09 13.28 0.37
N TRP A 239 -17.29 13.39 0.95
CA TRP A 239 -18.13 12.24 1.26
C TRP A 239 -18.39 11.38 0.01
N ASP A 240 -18.74 12.00 -1.10
CA ASP A 240 -19.03 11.32 -2.36
C ASP A 240 -17.82 10.56 -2.90
N LEU A 241 -16.63 11.14 -2.80
CA LEU A 241 -15.39 10.47 -3.20
C LEU A 241 -15.07 9.27 -2.30
N VAL A 242 -15.19 9.41 -0.97
CA VAL A 242 -14.97 8.29 -0.03
C VAL A 242 -16.01 7.18 -0.25
N ARG A 243 -17.27 7.53 -0.53
CA ARG A 243 -18.30 6.55 -0.88
C ARG A 243 -18.00 5.80 -2.15
N ALA A 244 -17.50 6.50 -3.19
CA ALA A 244 -17.14 5.88 -4.45
C ALA A 244 -16.04 4.83 -4.24
N VAL A 245 -15.00 5.17 -3.46
CA VAL A 245 -13.96 4.21 -3.05
C VAL A 245 -14.60 3.02 -2.32
N TYR A 246 -15.48 3.27 -1.34
CA TYR A 246 -16.11 2.20 -0.56
C TYR A 246 -17.02 1.30 -1.40
N ALA A 247 -17.71 1.85 -2.40
CA ALA A 247 -18.55 1.09 -3.33
C ALA A 247 -17.69 0.13 -4.18
N ILE A 248 -16.57 0.62 -4.74
CA ILE A 248 -15.62 -0.22 -5.50
C ILE A 248 -15.04 -1.31 -4.59
N ARG A 249 -14.59 -0.93 -3.38
CA ARG A 249 -14.06 -1.85 -2.38
C ARG A 249 -15.05 -2.98 -2.09
N ASN A 250 -16.31 -2.67 -1.85
CA ASN A 250 -17.31 -3.68 -1.51
C ASN A 250 -17.64 -4.60 -2.67
N ALA A 251 -17.78 -4.07 -3.89
CA ALA A 251 -17.99 -4.90 -5.07
C ALA A 251 -16.82 -5.87 -5.27
N VAL A 252 -15.57 -5.39 -5.24
CA VAL A 252 -14.41 -6.27 -5.41
C VAL A 252 -14.31 -7.30 -4.27
N ALA A 253 -14.65 -6.92 -3.04
CA ALA A 253 -14.63 -7.85 -1.91
C ALA A 253 -15.70 -8.96 -2.00
N HIS A 254 -16.86 -8.68 -2.61
CA HIS A 254 -17.97 -9.64 -2.70
C HIS A 254 -18.02 -10.39 -4.04
N GLU A 255 -17.61 -9.74 -5.13
CA GLU A 255 -17.77 -10.21 -6.51
C GLU A 255 -16.42 -10.48 -7.18
N GLY A 256 -15.30 -10.13 -6.54
CA GLY A 256 -13.95 -10.26 -7.09
C GLY A 256 -13.57 -9.19 -8.11
N GLN A 257 -14.51 -8.35 -8.54
CA GLN A 257 -14.30 -7.28 -9.50
C GLN A 257 -15.28 -6.12 -9.30
N PHE A 258 -15.04 -4.99 -9.98
CA PHE A 258 -15.98 -3.88 -10.07
C PHE A 258 -16.34 -3.65 -11.53
N ASP A 259 -17.51 -4.18 -11.93
CA ASP A 259 -18.07 -4.07 -13.27
C ASP A 259 -18.68 -2.67 -13.49
N LEU A 260 -18.16 -1.96 -14.49
CA LEU A 260 -18.58 -0.60 -14.82
C LEU A 260 -20.01 -0.56 -15.38
N ASP A 261 -20.38 -1.51 -16.23
CA ASP A 261 -21.66 -1.51 -16.92
C ASP A 261 -22.79 -1.84 -15.93
N GLN A 262 -22.55 -2.83 -15.06
CA GLN A 262 -23.46 -3.13 -13.97
C GLN A 262 -23.60 -1.93 -13.02
N ALA A 263 -22.48 -1.32 -12.61
CA ALA A 263 -22.50 -0.19 -11.69
C ALA A 263 -23.20 1.07 -12.26
N MET A 264 -23.15 1.30 -13.57
CA MET A 264 -23.87 2.39 -14.25
C MET A 264 -25.40 2.24 -14.21
N THR A 265 -25.90 1.02 -14.02
CA THR A 265 -27.34 0.73 -13.84
C THR A 265 -27.74 0.50 -12.39
N GLY A 266 -26.75 0.56 -11.50
CA GLY A 266 -26.90 0.32 -10.07
C GLY A 266 -27.49 1.52 -9.33
N ASP A 267 -27.25 1.54 -8.03
CA ASP A 267 -27.65 2.67 -7.21
C ASP A 267 -26.77 3.91 -7.44
N ALA A 268 -27.21 5.06 -6.92
CA ALA A 268 -26.51 6.34 -7.11
C ALA A 268 -25.02 6.31 -6.70
N TYR A 269 -24.62 5.43 -5.76
CA TYR A 269 -23.23 5.33 -5.32
C TYR A 269 -22.40 4.49 -6.27
N GLN A 270 -22.98 3.40 -6.79
CA GLN A 270 -22.37 2.60 -7.84
C GLN A 270 -22.21 3.42 -9.14
N MET A 271 -23.23 4.20 -9.50
CA MET A 271 -23.16 5.10 -10.67
C MET A 271 -22.05 6.15 -10.51
N LEU A 272 -21.96 6.77 -9.33
CA LEU A 272 -20.89 7.73 -9.03
C LEU A 272 -19.50 7.08 -9.12
N ALA A 273 -19.34 5.90 -8.52
CA ALA A 273 -18.08 5.14 -8.58
C ALA A 273 -17.69 4.77 -10.01
N ALA A 274 -18.65 4.31 -10.82
CA ALA A 274 -18.44 4.00 -12.23
C ALA A 274 -18.04 5.23 -13.03
N ARG A 275 -18.73 6.36 -12.82
CA ARG A 275 -18.41 7.65 -13.45
C ARG A 275 -16.99 8.10 -13.13
N LEU A 276 -16.61 8.12 -11.85
CA LEU A 276 -15.28 8.57 -11.41
C LEU A 276 -14.16 7.65 -11.89
N LYS A 277 -14.38 6.33 -11.90
CA LYS A 277 -13.44 5.37 -12.48
C LYS A 277 -13.29 5.57 -13.99
N LYS A 278 -14.38 5.90 -14.71
CA LYS A 278 -14.37 6.13 -16.16
C LYS A 278 -13.70 7.45 -16.56
N SER A 279 -13.92 8.53 -15.80
CA SER A 279 -13.36 9.86 -16.12
C SER A 279 -11.86 9.99 -15.87
N SER A 280 -11.24 9.02 -15.18
CA SER A 280 -9.83 9.00 -14.76
C SER A 280 -9.40 10.11 -13.79
N ASN A 281 -10.16 11.20 -13.65
CA ASN A 281 -9.97 12.18 -12.58
C ASN A 281 -11.32 12.73 -12.05
N PRO A 282 -11.45 12.88 -10.71
CA PRO A 282 -10.58 12.29 -9.70
C PRO A 282 -10.73 10.75 -9.68
N ASP A 283 -9.63 10.02 -9.86
CA ASP A 283 -9.62 8.56 -9.76
C ASP A 283 -9.71 8.12 -8.29
N PRO A 284 -10.70 7.28 -7.92
CA PRO A 284 -10.84 6.74 -6.56
C PRO A 284 -9.58 6.04 -6.03
N LEU A 285 -8.87 5.28 -6.87
CA LEU A 285 -7.64 4.59 -6.46
C LEU A 285 -6.53 5.60 -6.15
N ARG A 286 -6.28 6.55 -7.06
CA ARG A 286 -5.32 7.63 -6.82
C ARG A 286 -5.63 8.41 -5.55
N PHE A 287 -6.90 8.73 -5.32
CA PHE A 287 -7.33 9.43 -4.11
C PHE A 287 -7.01 8.63 -2.86
N ILE A 288 -7.46 7.37 -2.75
CA ILE A 288 -7.25 6.58 -1.53
C ILE A 288 -5.76 6.26 -1.31
N LYS A 289 -4.99 6.05 -2.38
CA LYS A 289 -3.52 5.90 -2.32
C LYS A 289 -2.85 7.13 -1.71
N GLN A 290 -3.23 8.33 -2.15
CA GLN A 290 -2.71 9.58 -1.59
C GLN A 290 -3.06 9.72 -0.11
N GLN A 291 -4.31 9.43 0.28
CA GLN A 291 -4.71 9.47 1.69
C GLN A 291 -3.93 8.45 2.53
N ALA A 292 -3.80 7.20 2.06
CA ALA A 292 -3.04 6.16 2.73
C ALA A 292 -1.56 6.54 2.90
N GLN A 293 -0.96 7.16 1.89
CA GLN A 293 0.42 7.65 1.96
C GLN A 293 0.59 8.76 3.01
N LEU A 294 -0.31 9.75 3.01
CA LEU A 294 -0.28 10.85 3.97
C LEU A 294 -0.40 10.37 5.41
N VAL A 295 -1.27 9.38 5.62
CA VAL A 295 -1.48 8.74 6.91
C VAL A 295 -0.26 7.97 7.36
N LEU A 296 0.32 7.19 6.47
CA LEU A 296 1.51 6.40 6.77
C LEU A 296 2.65 7.29 7.31
N TRP A 297 2.92 8.42 6.65
CA TRP A 297 3.96 9.36 7.08
C TRP A 297 3.67 10.09 8.39
N ARG A 298 2.42 10.10 8.85
CA ARG A 298 2.05 10.67 10.16
C ARG A 298 2.18 9.66 11.29
N GLU A 299 1.85 8.39 11.03
CA GLU A 299 1.83 7.33 12.04
C GLU A 299 3.20 6.67 12.25
N VAL A 300 4.14 6.78 11.30
CA VAL A 300 5.45 6.10 11.34
C VAL A 300 6.60 7.10 11.26
#